data_AF-A0A7G8BTZ1-F1
#
_entry.id   AF-A0A7G8BTZ1-F1
#
_cell.length_a   1.000
_cell.length_b   1.000
_cell.length_c   1.000
_cell.angle_alpha   90.00
_cell.angle_beta   90.00
_cell.angle_gamma   90.00
#
_symmetry.space_group_name_H-M   'P 1'
#
loop_
_entity.id
_entity.type
_entity.pdbx_description
1 polymer ?
#
loop_
_entity_poly.entity_id
_entity_poly.type
_entity_poly.pdbx_seq_one_letter_code
_entity_poly.pdbx_strand_id
1 'polypeptide(L)'
;MTCKALLPAIVLGMLLAGPAPRVFAQESTPVAAQSAHEGSQSAEAEKHEKEEDENDAYRHSAAVKALGAKLGLDAEQAADAFTLLNFIILAALIGWFMLKTLPKVFRDRSSALEKHLVEARRVSEEASSRLSGVEARLKNLDEQIATMRTQAEKDAQAEEKRMKSSVEEEKQKILASAEQEISAAAAQARRQLQQYAADLAVDQAAKKLVVSAETDRLLVQEFARRLGGEGGQN
;
A
#
# COMPACT_ATOMS: atom_id res chain seq x y z
N MET A 1 -54.64 -28.44 1.64
CA MET A 1 -54.82 -29.41 0.54
C MET A 1 -53.85 -28.99 -0.56
N THR A 2 -52.65 -29.60 -0.64
CA THR A 2 -52.27 -30.72 -1.54
C THR A 2 -52.22 -30.32 -3.03
N CYS A 3 -51.23 -30.67 -3.87
CA CYS A 3 -49.91 -31.32 -3.68
C CYS A 3 -49.14 -31.37 -5.03
N LYS A 4 -47.86 -30.94 -5.07
CA LYS A 4 -46.73 -31.36 -5.96
C LYS A 4 -45.55 -30.40 -5.67
N ALA A 5 -44.32 -30.76 -5.29
CA ALA A 5 -43.39 -31.84 -5.67
C ALA A 5 -42.87 -31.69 -7.13
N LEU A 6 -41.56 -31.78 -7.44
CA LEU A 6 -40.43 -32.34 -6.68
C LEU A 6 -39.02 -31.87 -7.19
N LEU A 7 -38.11 -31.55 -6.24
CA LEU A 7 -36.62 -31.64 -6.18
C LEU A 7 -35.62 -30.99 -7.22
N PRO A 8 -34.40 -30.59 -6.77
CA PRO A 8 -33.31 -29.98 -7.58
C PRO A 8 -31.98 -30.77 -7.66
N ALA A 9 -31.05 -30.29 -8.50
CA ALA A 9 -29.59 -30.60 -8.58
C ALA A 9 -28.89 -29.46 -9.38
N ILE A 10 -27.56 -29.25 -9.50
CA ILE A 10 -26.32 -29.74 -8.82
C ILE A 10 -25.26 -28.59 -9.00
N VAL A 11 -24.61 -28.04 -7.95
CA VAL A 11 -23.27 -28.33 -7.38
C VAL A 11 -22.02 -27.85 -8.17
N LEU A 12 -21.08 -27.22 -7.44
CA LEU A 12 -19.68 -26.82 -7.77
C LEU A 12 -19.46 -25.71 -8.83
N GLY A 13 -18.50 -24.78 -8.72
CA GLY A 13 -17.47 -24.52 -7.69
C GLY A 13 -16.03 -24.78 -8.16
N MET A 14 -15.08 -23.86 -7.84
CA MET A 14 -13.62 -23.94 -8.13
C MET A 14 -13.24 -23.66 -9.62
N LEU A 15 -12.13 -23.02 -10.02
CA LEU A 15 -10.97 -22.38 -9.33
C LEU A 15 -10.37 -21.25 -10.22
N LEU A 16 -9.58 -20.33 -9.65
CA LEU A 16 -8.62 -19.50 -10.40
C LEU A 16 -7.43 -20.33 -10.94
N ALA A 17 -6.96 -20.04 -12.16
CA ALA A 17 -5.53 -19.96 -12.50
C ALA A 17 -5.31 -19.43 -13.94
N GLY A 18 -4.59 -18.31 -14.10
CA GLY A 18 -3.76 -18.05 -15.30
C GLY A 18 -2.37 -18.70 -15.13
N PRO A 19 -1.47 -18.68 -16.14
CA PRO A 19 -1.19 -17.48 -16.93
C PRO A 19 -0.85 -17.64 -18.43
N ALA A 20 -1.08 -16.55 -19.18
CA ALA A 20 -0.27 -15.99 -20.29
C ALA A 20 0.11 -16.83 -21.54
N PRO A 21 0.35 -16.18 -22.71
CA PRO A 21 0.18 -16.83 -24.01
C PRO A 21 1.46 -17.45 -24.58
N ARG A 22 1.30 -18.44 -25.47
CA ARG A 22 2.33 -18.81 -26.46
C ARG A 22 1.88 -18.50 -27.87
N VAL A 23 2.73 -17.74 -28.56
CA VAL A 23 2.64 -17.41 -29.97
C VAL A 23 2.71 -18.70 -30.80
N PHE A 24 1.67 -18.99 -31.57
CA PHE A 24 1.73 -20.02 -32.61
C PHE A 24 2.25 -19.40 -33.90
N ALA A 25 3.55 -19.56 -34.14
CA ALA A 25 4.02 -19.81 -35.49
C ALA A 25 3.86 -21.32 -35.73
N GLN A 26 3.06 -21.72 -36.71
CA GLN A 26 2.86 -23.14 -37.05
C GLN A 26 3.48 -23.43 -38.41
N GLU A 27 4.68 -24.01 -38.39
CA GLU A 27 5.30 -24.64 -39.55
C GLU A 27 4.74 -26.07 -39.74
N SER A 28 5.02 -26.65 -40.91
CA SER A 28 4.21 -27.69 -41.53
C SER A 28 4.70 -29.13 -41.32
N THR A 29 3.74 -30.04 -41.04
CA THR A 29 3.73 -31.48 -41.41
C THR A 29 4.79 -32.41 -40.76
N PRO A 30 4.75 -33.75 -40.96
CA PRO A 30 3.67 -34.65 -41.43
C PRO A 30 3.37 -35.84 -40.48
N VAL A 31 2.21 -36.50 -40.64
CA VAL A 31 2.04 -37.92 -40.30
C VAL A 31 1.24 -38.65 -41.37
N ALA A 32 1.82 -39.74 -41.87
CA ALA A 32 1.22 -40.82 -42.65
C ALA A 32 1.88 -42.12 -42.15
N ALA A 33 1.27 -43.31 -42.16
CA ALA A 33 -0.13 -43.70 -42.31
C ALA A 33 -0.29 -45.16 -41.81
N GLN A 34 -1.51 -45.69 -41.92
CA GLN A 34 -1.90 -47.10 -42.20
C GLN A 34 -2.69 -47.82 -41.10
N SER A 35 -3.72 -48.64 -41.39
CA SER A 35 -4.81 -48.64 -42.40
C SER A 35 -5.50 -50.01 -42.40
N ALA A 36 -6.83 -50.07 -42.58
CA ALA A 36 -7.65 -51.16 -43.15
C ALA A 36 -9.07 -51.11 -42.53
N HIS A 37 -10.18 -51.39 -43.21
CA HIS A 37 -10.58 -51.43 -44.64
C HIS A 37 -12.14 -51.33 -44.60
N GLU A 38 -12.94 -51.09 -45.62
CA GLU A 38 -12.92 -51.32 -47.09
C GLU A 38 -13.46 -50.02 -47.76
N GLY A 39 -13.13 -49.60 -48.97
CA GLY A 39 -12.97 -50.33 -50.24
C GLY A 39 -14.16 -49.92 -51.14
N SER A 40 -14.03 -49.43 -52.38
CA SER A 40 -12.96 -49.37 -53.39
C SER A 40 -13.10 -48.02 -54.14
N GLN A 41 -12.06 -47.27 -54.52
CA GLN A 41 -11.29 -47.39 -55.78
C GLN A 41 -12.14 -47.75 -57.02
N SER A 42 -12.05 -47.07 -58.18
CA SER A 42 -11.04 -46.09 -58.61
C SER A 42 -11.44 -45.35 -59.91
N ALA A 43 -10.88 -44.15 -60.11
CA ALA A 43 -10.45 -43.51 -61.36
C ALA A 43 -11.30 -43.61 -62.65
N GLU A 44 -11.60 -42.46 -63.27
CA GLU A 44 -10.95 -41.99 -64.52
C GLU A 44 -11.53 -40.62 -64.95
N ALA A 45 -10.84 -39.95 -65.88
CA ALA A 45 -11.26 -38.63 -66.38
C ALA A 45 -12.08 -38.78 -67.66
N GLU A 46 -13.40 -38.63 -67.57
CA GLU A 46 -14.27 -38.55 -68.75
C GLU A 46 -14.99 -37.20 -68.88
N LYS A 47 -15.11 -36.76 -70.12
CA LYS A 47 -15.94 -35.61 -70.51
C LYS A 47 -17.40 -36.03 -70.46
N HIS A 48 -18.28 -35.05 -70.23
CA HIS A 48 -19.69 -35.09 -70.65
C HIS A 48 -20.47 -36.37 -70.28
N GLU A 49 -21.31 -36.29 -69.24
CA GLU A 49 -22.76 -36.24 -69.45
C GLU A 49 -23.54 -35.96 -68.15
N LYS A 50 -24.42 -34.95 -68.23
CA LYS A 50 -25.71 -34.85 -67.53
C LYS A 50 -25.80 -35.49 -66.12
N GLU A 51 -25.30 -34.78 -65.11
CA GLU A 51 -25.89 -34.91 -63.77
C GLU A 51 -27.21 -34.12 -63.77
N GLU A 52 -28.32 -34.81 -63.47
CA GLU A 52 -29.67 -34.26 -63.51
C GLU A 52 -29.87 -33.24 -62.37
N ASP A 53 -30.26 -32.01 -62.71
CA ASP A 53 -30.62 -31.01 -61.71
C ASP A 53 -31.96 -31.43 -61.06
N GLU A 54 -31.97 -31.75 -59.77
CA GLU A 54 -33.21 -32.06 -59.03
C GLU A 54 -34.26 -30.92 -59.12
N ASN A 55 -33.86 -29.69 -59.49
CA ASN A 55 -34.80 -28.60 -59.76
C ASN A 55 -35.57 -28.75 -61.09
N ASP A 56 -35.04 -29.42 -62.10
CA ASP A 56 -35.73 -29.59 -63.40
C ASP A 56 -37.04 -30.39 -63.24
N ALA A 57 -37.07 -31.33 -62.29
CA ALA A 57 -38.28 -32.06 -61.92
C ALA A 57 -39.40 -31.14 -61.40
N TYR A 58 -39.06 -30.10 -60.64
CA TYR A 58 -40.03 -29.12 -60.12
C TYR A 58 -40.50 -28.14 -61.21
N ARG A 59 -39.60 -27.74 -62.12
CA ARG A 59 -39.90 -26.87 -63.29
C ARG A 59 -40.86 -27.52 -64.30
N HIS A 60 -41.10 -28.83 -64.17
CA HIS A 60 -41.90 -29.62 -65.11
C HIS A 60 -43.10 -30.37 -64.50
N SER A 61 -43.49 -30.04 -63.26
CA SER A 61 -44.68 -30.64 -62.64
C SER A 61 -45.95 -30.45 -63.49
N ALA A 62 -46.86 -31.43 -63.43
CA ALA A 62 -48.06 -31.46 -64.26
C ALA A 62 -48.96 -30.21 -64.09
N ALA A 63 -48.93 -29.57 -62.92
CA ALA A 63 -49.63 -28.31 -62.67
C ALA A 63 -49.03 -27.13 -63.47
N VAL A 64 -47.69 -27.03 -63.56
CA VAL A 64 -47.00 -25.97 -64.32
C VAL A 64 -47.23 -26.16 -65.82
N LYS A 65 -47.10 -27.39 -66.33
CA LYS A 65 -47.37 -27.70 -67.75
C LYS A 65 -48.84 -27.49 -68.15
N ALA A 66 -49.79 -27.84 -67.28
CA ALA A 66 -51.22 -27.61 -67.54
C ALA A 66 -51.61 -26.12 -67.51
N LEU A 67 -50.93 -25.29 -66.72
CA LEU A 67 -51.17 -23.85 -66.68
C LEU A 67 -50.62 -23.14 -67.93
N GLY A 68 -49.39 -23.47 -68.34
CA GLY A 68 -48.77 -22.91 -69.56
C GLY A 68 -49.56 -23.24 -70.83
N ALA A 69 -49.99 -24.51 -70.98
CA ALA A 69 -50.76 -24.96 -72.14
C ALA A 69 -52.11 -24.23 -72.32
N LYS A 70 -52.66 -23.60 -71.27
CA LYS A 70 -53.95 -22.88 -71.33
C LYS A 70 -53.82 -21.37 -71.58
N LEU A 71 -52.62 -20.80 -71.44
CA LEU A 71 -52.35 -19.37 -71.68
C LEU A 71 -51.56 -19.10 -72.97
N GLY A 72 -51.06 -20.13 -73.67
CA GLY A 72 -50.38 -19.96 -74.96
C GLY A 72 -49.00 -19.32 -74.86
N LEU A 73 -48.31 -19.53 -73.73
CA LEU A 73 -46.94 -19.06 -73.46
C LEU A 73 -46.12 -20.21 -72.87
N ASP A 74 -44.81 -20.13 -73.09
CA ASP A 74 -43.88 -21.24 -72.88
C ASP A 74 -43.79 -21.65 -71.40
N ALA A 75 -43.80 -22.96 -71.12
CA ALA A 75 -43.92 -23.47 -69.75
C ALA A 75 -42.68 -23.13 -68.89
N GLU A 76 -41.53 -22.94 -69.55
CA GLU A 76 -40.25 -22.54 -68.95
C GLU A 76 -40.29 -21.09 -68.46
N GLN A 77 -40.86 -20.18 -69.27
CA GLN A 77 -40.99 -18.75 -68.93
C GLN A 77 -41.91 -18.52 -67.74
N ALA A 78 -42.96 -19.34 -67.57
CA ALA A 78 -43.84 -19.28 -66.41
C ALA A 78 -43.14 -19.73 -65.11
N ALA A 79 -42.29 -20.75 -65.18
CA ALA A 79 -41.49 -21.21 -64.05
C ALA A 79 -40.45 -20.16 -63.62
N ASP A 80 -39.77 -19.52 -64.57
CA ASP A 80 -38.83 -18.43 -64.28
C ASP A 80 -39.54 -17.19 -63.75
N ALA A 81 -40.70 -16.81 -64.32
CA ALA A 81 -41.48 -15.68 -63.80
C ALA A 81 -41.94 -15.91 -62.36
N PHE A 82 -42.37 -17.12 -62.01
CA PHE A 82 -42.75 -17.47 -60.64
C PHE A 82 -41.56 -17.49 -59.67
N THR A 83 -40.41 -18.01 -60.12
CA THR A 83 -39.16 -18.03 -59.35
C THR A 83 -38.64 -16.61 -59.09
N LEU A 84 -38.64 -15.76 -60.12
CA LEU A 84 -38.28 -14.34 -60.02
C LEU A 84 -39.26 -13.58 -59.11
N LEU A 85 -40.56 -13.84 -59.20
CA LEU A 85 -41.57 -13.23 -58.32
C LEU A 85 -41.35 -13.65 -56.85
N ASN A 86 -41.07 -14.93 -56.59
CA ASN A 86 -40.74 -15.42 -55.25
C ASN A 86 -39.49 -14.73 -54.70
N PHE A 87 -38.43 -14.65 -55.51
CA PHE A 87 -37.19 -13.95 -55.17
C PHE A 87 -37.44 -12.46 -54.87
N ILE A 88 -38.25 -11.77 -55.68
CA ILE A 88 -38.62 -10.36 -55.45
C ILE A 88 -39.40 -10.20 -54.14
N ILE A 89 -40.35 -11.09 -53.83
CA ILE A 89 -41.12 -11.06 -52.57
C ILE A 89 -40.19 -11.28 -51.37
N LEU A 90 -39.28 -12.26 -51.45
CA LEU A 90 -38.31 -12.54 -50.39
C LEU A 90 -37.32 -11.38 -50.21
N ALA A 91 -36.78 -10.84 -51.30
CA ALA A 91 -35.88 -9.69 -51.29
C ALA A 91 -36.56 -8.42 -50.76
N ALA A 92 -37.84 -8.20 -51.07
CA ALA A 92 -38.62 -7.09 -50.52
C ALA A 92 -38.85 -7.24 -49.01
N LEU A 93 -39.12 -8.46 -48.53
CA LEU A 93 -39.32 -8.76 -47.10
C LEU A 93 -38.01 -8.58 -46.31
N ILE A 94 -36.90 -9.13 -46.82
CA ILE A 94 -35.56 -8.94 -46.25
C ILE A 94 -35.15 -7.46 -46.28
N GLY A 95 -35.34 -6.79 -47.41
CA GLY A 95 -35.04 -5.37 -47.58
C GLY A 95 -35.81 -4.49 -46.60
N TRP A 96 -37.11 -4.73 -46.43
CA TRP A 96 -37.94 -4.02 -45.44
C TRP A 96 -37.47 -4.28 -44.00
N PHE A 97 -37.13 -5.53 -43.67
CA PHE A 97 -36.60 -5.88 -42.35
C PHE A 97 -35.24 -5.21 -42.08
N MET A 98 -34.34 -5.19 -43.06
CA MET A 98 -33.04 -4.51 -42.98
C MET A 98 -33.21 -3.00 -42.83
N LEU A 99 -34.01 -2.34 -43.68
CA LEU A 99 -34.27 -0.90 -43.59
C LEU A 99 -34.89 -0.50 -42.23
N LYS A 100 -35.67 -1.38 -41.59
CA LYS A 100 -36.25 -1.14 -40.26
C LYS A 100 -35.28 -1.39 -39.10
N THR A 101 -34.26 -2.23 -39.29
CA THR A 101 -33.37 -2.72 -38.21
C THR A 101 -31.98 -2.09 -38.24
N LEU A 102 -31.35 -1.95 -39.40
CA LEU A 102 -30.03 -1.31 -39.56
C LEU A 102 -29.94 0.07 -38.89
N PRO A 103 -30.85 1.04 -39.14
CA PRO A 103 -30.72 2.38 -38.56
C PRO A 103 -30.87 2.40 -37.04
N LYS A 104 -31.51 1.39 -36.43
CA LYS A 104 -31.52 1.23 -34.97
C LYS A 104 -30.17 0.75 -34.47
N VAL A 105 -29.64 -0.33 -35.03
CA VAL A 105 -28.34 -0.89 -34.62
C VAL A 105 -27.21 0.13 -34.78
N PHE A 106 -27.16 0.86 -35.89
CA PHE A 106 -26.15 1.92 -36.05
C PHE A 106 -26.32 3.06 -35.04
N ARG A 107 -27.57 3.51 -34.76
CA ARG A 107 -27.85 4.52 -33.73
C ARG A 107 -27.40 4.05 -32.34
N ASP A 108 -27.72 2.82 -31.99
CA ASP A 108 -27.38 2.22 -30.70
C ASP A 108 -25.85 2.13 -30.54
N ARG A 109 -25.14 1.66 -31.58
CA ARG A 109 -23.67 1.59 -31.60
C ARG A 109 -23.02 2.97 -31.54
N SER A 110 -23.49 3.97 -32.28
CA SER A 110 -23.01 5.35 -32.19
C SER A 110 -23.22 5.93 -30.79
N SER A 111 -24.41 5.73 -30.20
CA SER A 111 -24.71 6.22 -28.84
C SER A 111 -23.86 5.52 -27.76
N ALA A 112 -23.54 4.24 -27.96
CA ALA A 112 -22.64 3.51 -27.08
C ALA A 112 -21.20 4.03 -27.20
N LEU A 113 -20.70 4.23 -28.42
CA LEU A 113 -19.36 4.80 -28.66
C LEU A 113 -19.24 6.22 -28.09
N GLU A 114 -20.26 7.07 -28.25
CA GLU A 114 -20.30 8.40 -27.64
C GLU A 114 -20.25 8.33 -26.10
N LYS A 115 -21.07 7.47 -25.49
CA LYS A 115 -21.02 7.23 -24.03
C LYS A 115 -19.66 6.72 -23.57
N HIS A 116 -19.05 5.78 -24.30
CA HIS A 116 -17.72 5.25 -23.96
C HIS A 116 -16.62 6.32 -24.12
N LEU A 117 -16.70 7.21 -25.11
CA LEU A 117 -15.77 8.33 -25.26
C LEU A 117 -15.95 9.40 -24.16
N VAL A 118 -17.19 9.72 -23.79
CA VAL A 118 -17.48 10.64 -22.68
C VAL A 118 -16.99 10.05 -21.35
N GLU A 119 -17.27 8.77 -21.08
CA GLU A 119 -16.83 8.12 -19.85
C GLU A 119 -15.30 7.96 -19.81
N ALA A 120 -14.64 7.61 -20.93
CA ALA A 120 -13.19 7.56 -21.00
C ALA A 120 -12.56 8.94 -20.71
N ARG A 121 -13.11 10.02 -21.27
CA ARG A 121 -12.68 11.40 -20.93
C ARG A 121 -12.91 11.73 -19.46
N ARG A 122 -14.08 11.40 -18.91
CA ARG A 122 -14.42 11.62 -17.50
C ARG A 122 -13.43 10.90 -16.57
N VAL A 123 -13.10 9.65 -16.87
CA VAL A 123 -12.10 8.85 -16.13
C VAL A 123 -10.70 9.43 -16.27
N SER A 124 -10.30 9.90 -17.46
CA SER A 124 -9.00 10.57 -17.66
C SER A 124 -8.88 11.90 -16.92
N GLU A 125 -9.94 12.70 -16.89
CA GLU A 125 -10.01 13.98 -16.16
C GLU A 125 -10.02 13.73 -14.65
N GLU A 126 -10.79 12.76 -14.17
CA GLU A 126 -10.79 12.34 -12.76
C GLU A 126 -9.41 11.80 -12.33
N ALA A 127 -8.74 11.01 -13.17
CA ALA A 127 -7.38 10.53 -12.91
C ALA A 127 -6.37 11.69 -12.86
N SER A 128 -6.45 12.65 -13.79
CA SER A 128 -5.60 13.85 -13.82
C SER A 128 -5.82 14.76 -12.60
N SER A 129 -7.07 14.90 -12.16
CA SER A 129 -7.45 15.65 -10.95
C SER A 129 -6.95 14.97 -9.67
N ARG A 130 -7.07 13.63 -9.59
CA ARG A 130 -6.51 12.84 -8.48
C ARG A 130 -4.98 12.92 -8.45
N LEU A 131 -4.31 12.87 -9.60
CA LEU A 131 -2.86 13.00 -9.72
C LEU A 131 -2.39 14.38 -9.24
N SER A 132 -2.94 15.47 -9.78
CA SER A 132 -2.55 16.82 -9.37
C SER A 132 -2.87 17.11 -7.89
N GLY A 133 -3.96 16.55 -7.36
CA GLY A 133 -4.28 16.59 -5.94
C GLY A 133 -3.27 15.84 -5.05
N VAL A 134 -2.70 14.72 -5.54
CA VAL A 134 -1.62 13.99 -4.84
C VAL A 134 -0.30 14.75 -4.95
N GLU A 135 0.07 15.25 -6.14
CA GLU A 135 1.29 16.04 -6.34
C GLU A 135 1.31 17.31 -5.48
N ALA A 136 0.18 18.01 -5.36
CA ALA A 136 0.04 19.17 -4.48
C ALA A 136 0.25 18.80 -3.00
N ARG A 137 -0.28 17.65 -2.56
CA ARG A 137 -0.06 17.13 -1.20
C ARG A 137 1.39 16.74 -0.97
N LEU A 138 2.04 16.09 -1.93
CA LEU A 138 3.46 15.73 -1.83
C LEU A 138 4.35 16.98 -1.73
N LYS A 139 4.16 17.97 -2.61
CA LYS A 139 4.89 19.25 -2.54
C LYS A 139 4.71 19.96 -1.20
N ASN A 140 3.48 19.96 -0.67
CA ASN A 140 3.20 20.56 0.64
C ASN A 140 3.83 19.77 1.80
N LEU A 141 3.93 18.44 1.70
CA LEU A 141 4.67 17.62 2.67
C LEU A 141 6.18 17.86 2.57
N ASP A 142 6.75 17.98 1.37
CA ASP A 142 8.16 18.29 1.16
C ASP A 142 8.52 19.67 1.75
N GLU A 143 7.65 20.68 1.56
CA GLU A 143 7.78 22.00 2.17
C GLU A 143 7.70 21.93 3.69
N GLN A 144 6.71 21.21 4.26
CA GLN A 144 6.61 20.99 5.71
C GLN A 144 7.83 20.26 6.28
N ILE A 145 8.38 19.26 5.58
CA ILE A 145 9.59 18.53 5.99
C ILE A 145 10.82 19.47 5.96
N ALA A 146 10.95 20.31 4.93
CA ALA A 146 12.01 21.31 4.86
C ALA A 146 11.90 22.33 6.01
N THR A 147 10.70 22.85 6.28
CA THR A 147 10.44 23.74 7.42
C THR A 147 10.77 23.04 8.75
N MET A 148 10.30 21.80 8.96
CA MET A 148 10.58 21.04 10.18
C MET A 148 12.07 20.78 10.39
N ARG A 149 12.83 20.45 9.32
CA ARG A 149 14.29 20.30 9.40
C ARG A 149 14.98 21.60 9.79
N THR A 150 14.69 22.70 9.09
CA THR A 150 15.32 24.01 9.40
C THR A 150 14.94 24.53 10.79
N GLN A 151 13.75 24.19 11.29
CA GLN A 151 13.35 24.52 12.65
C GLN A 151 14.07 23.64 13.68
N ALA A 152 14.11 22.32 13.48
CA ALA A 152 14.83 21.40 14.36
C ALA A 152 16.35 21.72 14.43
N GLU A 153 16.97 22.13 13.33
CA GLU A 153 18.37 22.59 13.31
C GLU A 153 18.58 23.87 14.13
N LYS A 154 17.67 24.85 14.03
CA LYS A 154 17.72 26.08 14.84
C LYS A 154 17.49 25.80 16.32
N ASP A 155 16.50 24.96 16.62
CA ASP A 155 16.16 24.58 17.99
C ASP A 155 17.30 23.78 18.64
N ALA A 156 17.92 22.85 17.91
CA ALA A 156 19.10 22.13 18.37
C ALA A 156 20.29 23.07 18.66
N GLN A 157 20.54 24.07 17.81
CA GLN A 157 21.61 25.07 18.04
C GLN A 157 21.29 26.01 19.21
N ALA A 158 20.02 26.35 19.44
CA ALA A 158 19.59 27.15 20.58
C ALA A 158 19.69 26.35 21.89
N GLU A 159 19.26 25.09 21.86
CA GLU A 159 19.32 24.14 22.97
C GLU A 159 20.78 23.84 23.35
N GLU A 160 21.66 23.59 22.37
CA GLU A 160 23.08 23.36 22.62
C GLU A 160 23.73 24.57 23.34
N LYS A 161 23.38 25.80 22.94
CA LYS A 161 23.86 27.01 23.62
C LYS A 161 23.34 27.11 25.04
N ARG A 162 22.05 26.84 25.27
CA ARG A 162 21.42 26.89 26.60
C ARG A 162 21.97 25.81 27.54
N MET A 163 22.16 24.60 27.04
CA MET A 163 22.79 23.50 27.79
C MET A 163 24.25 23.83 28.13
N LYS A 164 25.02 24.42 27.21
CA LYS A 164 26.40 24.85 27.50
C LYS A 164 26.47 25.93 28.58
N SER A 165 25.58 26.92 28.57
CA SER A 165 25.55 27.94 29.64
C SER A 165 25.12 27.33 30.98
N SER A 166 24.07 26.50 31.01
CA SER A 166 23.62 25.89 32.28
C SER A 166 24.65 24.93 32.86
N VAL A 167 25.35 24.14 32.02
CA VAL A 167 26.44 23.25 32.47
C VAL A 167 27.62 24.02 33.03
N GLU A 168 28.00 25.17 32.44
CA GLU A 168 29.10 25.98 32.96
C GLU A 168 28.71 26.71 34.27
N GLU A 169 27.46 27.16 34.40
CA GLU A 169 26.90 27.68 35.66
C GLU A 169 26.84 26.61 36.77
N GLU A 170 26.35 25.41 36.45
CA GLU A 170 26.31 24.26 37.38
C GLU A 170 27.72 23.85 37.81
N LYS A 171 28.67 23.78 36.88
CA LYS A 171 30.09 23.51 37.16
C LYS A 171 30.68 24.54 38.11
N GLN A 172 30.44 25.84 37.89
CA GLN A 172 30.92 26.89 38.81
C GLN A 172 30.29 26.75 40.20
N LYS A 173 28.99 26.44 40.28
CA LYS A 173 28.29 26.19 41.54
C LYS A 173 28.83 24.96 42.29
N ILE A 174 29.12 23.86 41.56
CA ILE A 174 29.71 22.65 42.14
C ILE A 174 31.12 22.94 42.67
N LEU A 175 31.95 23.65 41.92
CA LEU A 175 33.29 24.05 42.37
C LEU A 175 33.22 24.92 43.64
N ALA A 176 32.34 25.92 43.68
CA ALA A 176 32.15 26.77 44.85
C ALA A 176 31.67 25.97 46.09
N SER A 177 30.74 25.02 45.92
CA SER A 177 30.31 24.13 47.01
C SER A 177 31.45 23.25 47.49
N ALA A 178 32.20 22.63 46.58
CA ALA A 178 33.32 21.76 46.90
C ALA A 178 34.45 22.53 47.61
N GLU A 179 34.79 23.75 47.17
CA GLU A 179 35.76 24.61 47.85
C GLU A 179 35.29 24.98 49.27
N GLN A 180 34.00 25.32 49.43
CA GLN A 180 33.42 25.60 50.75
C GLN A 180 33.48 24.36 51.66
N GLU A 181 33.08 23.19 51.18
CA GLU A 181 33.11 21.92 51.90
C GLU A 181 34.54 21.51 52.29
N ILE A 182 35.51 21.61 51.37
CA ILE A 182 36.93 21.36 51.63
C ILE A 182 37.46 22.34 52.69
N SER A 183 37.11 23.63 52.60
CA SER A 183 37.54 24.63 53.59
C SER A 183 36.99 24.36 55.00
N ALA A 184 35.72 23.94 55.09
CA ALA A 184 35.07 23.59 56.34
C ALA A 184 35.66 22.31 56.94
N ALA A 185 35.86 21.26 56.13
CA ALA A 185 36.50 20.02 56.55
C ALA A 185 37.95 20.24 57.00
N ALA A 186 38.73 21.07 56.28
CA ALA A 186 40.08 21.42 56.66
C ALA A 186 40.13 22.23 57.97
N ALA A 187 39.19 23.16 58.19
CA ALA A 187 39.07 23.89 59.45
C ALA A 187 38.68 22.97 60.62
N GLN A 188 37.77 22.01 60.40
CA GLN A 188 37.41 20.99 61.38
C GLN A 188 38.60 20.08 61.72
N ALA A 189 39.30 19.55 60.72
CA ALA A 189 40.47 18.69 60.92
C ALA A 189 41.60 19.42 61.69
N ARG A 190 41.84 20.70 61.39
CA ARG A 190 42.78 21.54 62.16
C ARG A 190 42.38 21.69 63.62
N ARG A 191 41.09 21.90 63.92
CA ARG A 191 40.59 21.98 65.30
C ARG A 191 40.74 20.64 66.04
N GLN A 192 40.43 19.52 65.38
CA GLN A 192 40.60 18.17 65.94
C GLN A 192 42.07 17.87 66.25
N LEU A 193 43.00 18.23 65.37
CA LEU A 193 44.44 18.08 65.61
C LEU A 193 44.94 18.98 66.77
N GLN A 194 44.43 20.21 66.89
CA GLN A 194 44.75 21.10 68.02
C GLN A 194 44.24 20.55 69.35
N GLN A 195 43.02 20.01 69.39
CA GLN A 195 42.45 19.35 70.57
C GLN A 195 43.30 18.14 70.97
N TYR A 196 43.56 17.22 70.04
CA TYR A 196 44.38 16.04 70.29
C TYR A 196 45.80 16.37 70.78
N ALA A 197 46.42 17.42 70.22
CA ALA A 197 47.74 17.89 70.67
C ALA A 197 47.69 18.51 72.08
N ALA A 198 46.62 19.24 72.42
CA ALA A 198 46.41 19.78 73.77
C ALA A 198 46.19 18.66 74.79
N ASP A 199 45.32 17.69 74.48
CA ASP A 199 45.07 16.51 75.31
C ASP A 199 46.37 15.75 75.57
N LEU A 200 47.15 15.45 74.53
CA LEU A 200 48.44 14.77 74.65
C LEU A 200 49.46 15.56 75.49
N ALA A 201 49.48 16.89 75.38
CA ALA A 201 50.36 17.74 76.18
C ALA A 201 49.95 17.74 77.66
N VAL A 202 48.65 17.80 77.96
CA VAL A 202 48.12 17.66 79.34
C VAL A 202 48.46 16.27 79.90
N ASP A 203 48.28 15.22 79.12
CA ASP A 203 48.60 13.84 79.49
C ASP A 203 50.09 13.65 79.81
N GLN A 204 50.98 14.26 79.03
CA GLN A 204 52.42 14.25 79.30
C GLN A 204 52.80 15.10 80.51
N ALA A 205 52.18 16.27 80.68
CA ALA A 205 52.40 17.12 81.85
C ALA A 205 51.98 16.41 83.14
N ALA A 206 50.79 15.81 83.16
CA ALA A 206 50.28 15.02 84.30
C ALA A 206 51.23 13.86 84.66
N LYS A 207 51.77 13.14 83.67
CA LYS A 207 52.76 12.05 83.89
C LYS A 207 54.12 12.55 84.39
N LYS A 208 54.45 13.83 84.21
CA LYS A 208 55.68 14.47 84.70
C LYS A 208 55.51 15.22 86.02
N LEU A 209 54.28 15.36 86.51
CA LEU A 209 53.94 16.14 87.70
C LEU A 209 54.21 15.33 88.97
N VAL A 210 55.40 15.48 89.53
CA VAL A 210 55.78 14.89 90.83
C VAL A 210 55.30 15.81 91.95
N VAL A 211 54.17 15.46 92.57
CA VAL A 211 53.62 16.21 93.72
C VAL A 211 54.48 15.93 94.96
N SER A 212 55.15 16.97 95.45
CA SER A 212 55.89 16.93 96.71
C SER A 212 55.13 17.67 97.82
N ALA A 213 55.39 17.32 99.08
CA ALA A 213 54.76 17.97 100.24
C ALA A 213 55.11 19.47 100.39
N GLU A 214 56.17 19.94 99.71
CA GLU A 214 56.53 21.36 99.63
C GLU A 214 55.70 22.07 98.55
N THR A 215 55.51 21.43 97.40
CA THR A 215 54.66 21.92 96.30
C THR A 215 53.21 22.11 96.77
N ASP A 216 52.67 21.14 97.52
CA ASP A 216 51.31 21.21 98.08
C ASP A 216 51.12 22.41 99.03
N ARG A 217 52.11 22.67 99.89
CA ARG A 217 52.06 23.82 100.81
C ARG A 217 52.09 25.15 100.08
N LEU A 218 52.89 25.27 99.03
CA LEU A 218 52.94 26.46 98.18
C LEU A 218 51.62 26.67 97.41
N LEU A 219 51.00 25.60 96.89
CA LEU A 219 49.70 25.66 96.24
C LEU A 219 48.60 26.11 97.21
N VAL A 220 48.53 25.53 98.41
CA VAL A 220 47.54 25.94 99.44
C VAL A 220 47.73 27.42 99.84
N GLN A 221 48.98 27.89 99.95
CA GLN A 221 49.27 29.29 100.26
C GLN A 221 48.90 30.25 99.12
N GLU A 222 49.16 29.88 97.86
CA GLU A 222 48.77 30.68 96.69
C GLU A 222 47.24 30.76 96.54
N PHE A 223 46.55 29.63 96.71
CA PHE A 223 45.10 29.55 96.64
C PHE A 223 44.43 30.37 97.75
N ALA A 224 44.94 30.27 98.99
CA ALA A 224 44.48 31.09 100.11
C ALA A 224 44.71 32.60 99.88
N ARG A 225 45.86 32.98 99.30
CA ARG A 225 46.16 34.37 98.92
C ARG A 225 45.21 34.88 97.83
N ARG A 226 44.84 34.03 96.87
CA ARG A 226 43.96 34.38 95.75
C ARG A 226 42.52 34.59 96.22
N LEU A 227 41.98 33.67 97.02
CA LEU A 227 40.70 33.83 97.72
C LEU A 227 40.67 35.08 98.62
N GLY A 228 41.76 35.34 99.37
CA GLY A 228 41.89 36.55 100.19
C GLY A 228 42.00 37.86 99.39
N GLY A 229 42.44 37.81 98.13
CA GLY A 229 42.55 38.97 97.24
C GLY A 229 41.29 39.28 96.44
N GLU A 230 40.56 38.26 95.98
CA GLU A 230 39.26 38.43 95.31
C GLU A 230 38.12 38.73 96.30
N GLY A 231 38.22 38.26 97.56
CA GLY A 231 37.25 38.57 98.61
C GLY A 231 37.33 40.00 99.19
N GLY A 232 38.29 40.83 98.74
CA GLY A 232 38.57 42.16 99.29
C GLY A 232 38.18 43.35 98.42
N GLN A 233 37.44 43.13 97.32
CA GLN A 233 37.06 44.17 96.36
C GLN A 233 35.54 44.15 96.06
N ASN A 234 34.76 44.62 97.04
CA ASN A 234 33.45 45.26 96.88
C ASN A 234 33.39 46.43 97.87
#